data_AF-A0A2E2QV73-F1
#
_entry.id   AF-A0A2E2QV73-F1
#
_cell.length_a   1.000
_cell.length_b   1.000
_cell.length_c   1.000
_cell.angle_alpha   90.00
_cell.angle_beta   90.00
_cell.angle_gamma   90.00
#
_symmetry.space_group_name_H-M   'P 1'
#
loop_
_entity.id
_entity.type
_entity.pdbx_description
1 polymer ?
#
loop_
_entity_poly.entity_id
_entity_poly.type
_entity_poly.pdbx_seq_one_letter_code
_entity_poly.pdbx_strand_id
1 'polypeptide(L)'
;MILDLDIGNTLSKWRLKDADSSEIRSRGAVWTREEWKPGSDIPDLDVVETVRISSVARRSVLAQTESLLKDRVRSVHVARSCHEALGVTNGYHEPGRLGVDRWMGVLAGYQLAGASCTVDCGSAITIDFVLPGGRHLGGYILPGLRLMKESLKLGTRNVAIDPDSEADELLAPGRRTVEAVNHGIYMAAVSAVNRIYSEVCDREGVALPMLVTGGDARVVSRGIRVPHAIWPDMVYAGLEACFPLTAAERAGKMAGAPVPPAPVALEKIRAGLAFSMLL
;
A
#
# COMPACT_ATOMS: atom_id res chain seq x y z
N MET A 1 -2.52 20.61 14.14
CA MET A 1 -2.59 19.65 13.00
C MET A 1 -2.02 18.28 13.39
N ILE A 2 -2.37 17.22 12.66
CA ILE A 2 -1.80 15.86 12.79
C ILE A 2 -0.98 15.56 11.54
N LEU A 3 0.25 15.07 11.72
CA LEU A 3 1.12 14.64 10.63
C LEU A 3 1.21 13.12 10.61
N ASP A 4 0.89 12.51 9.47
CA ASP A 4 1.11 11.09 9.23
C ASP A 4 2.33 10.92 8.32
N LEU A 5 3.28 10.08 8.73
CA LEU A 5 4.50 9.75 8.01
C LEU A 5 4.52 8.27 7.63
N ASP A 6 4.84 7.99 6.38
CA ASP A 6 5.17 6.66 5.89
C ASP A 6 6.58 6.67 5.29
N ILE A 7 7.54 6.18 6.08
CA ILE A 7 8.97 6.25 5.80
C ILE A 7 9.42 4.93 5.17
N GLY A 8 9.33 4.87 3.85
CA GLY A 8 9.81 3.76 3.04
C GLY A 8 11.32 3.77 2.83
N ASN A 9 11.84 2.78 2.11
CA ASN A 9 13.27 2.69 1.77
C ASN A 9 13.69 3.61 0.61
N THR A 10 12.74 4.04 -0.22
CA THR A 10 13.00 4.89 -1.41
C THR A 10 12.38 6.27 -1.25
N LEU A 11 11.12 6.31 -0.86
CA LEU A 11 10.36 7.53 -0.66
C LEU A 11 9.83 7.55 0.76
N SER A 12 9.90 8.72 1.38
CA SER A 12 9.17 9.04 2.58
C SER A 12 7.97 9.90 2.19
N LYS A 13 6.77 9.38 2.45
CA LYS A 13 5.52 10.06 2.15
C LYS A 13 4.94 10.64 3.42
N TRP A 14 4.19 11.72 3.27
CA TRP A 14 3.50 12.33 4.38
C TRP A 14 2.14 12.88 3.97
N ARG A 15 1.25 13.03 4.95
CA ARG A 15 0.05 13.85 4.83
C ARG A 15 -0.21 14.64 6.10
N LEU A 16 -0.76 15.83 5.94
CA LEU A 16 -1.17 16.69 7.03
C LEU A 16 -2.70 16.68 7.15
N LYS A 17 -3.19 16.55 8.37
CA LYS A 17 -4.61 16.48 8.66
C LYS A 17 -5.03 17.49 9.72
N ASP A 18 -6.23 18.01 9.56
CA ASP A 18 -6.89 18.81 10.57
C ASP A 18 -7.25 17.94 11.79
N ALA A 19 -6.95 18.42 12.99
CA ALA A 19 -7.20 17.67 14.22
C ALA A 19 -8.69 17.65 14.61
N ASP A 20 -9.45 18.68 14.21
CA ASP A 20 -10.86 18.85 14.55
C ASP A 20 -11.75 18.28 13.45
N SER A 21 -11.58 18.75 12.22
CA SER A 21 -12.43 18.32 11.09
C SER A 21 -12.04 16.95 10.53
N SER A 22 -10.84 16.45 10.86
CA SER A 22 -10.27 15.23 10.29
C SER A 22 -10.06 15.28 8.76
N GLU A 23 -10.10 16.48 8.15
CA GLU A 23 -9.86 16.67 6.73
C GLU A 23 -8.37 16.64 6.40
N ILE A 24 -8.01 16.00 5.29
CA ILE A 24 -6.64 16.00 4.76
C ILE A 24 -6.37 17.35 4.10
N ARG A 25 -5.41 18.09 4.63
CA ARG A 25 -5.04 19.44 4.16
C ARG A 25 -4.02 19.39 3.04
N SER A 26 -3.01 18.55 3.18
CA SER A 26 -1.91 18.45 2.21
C SER A 26 -1.26 17.07 2.23
N ARG A 27 -0.54 16.75 1.16
CA ARG A 27 0.22 15.52 0.97
C ARG A 27 1.54 15.85 0.31
N GLY A 28 2.55 15.04 0.59
CA GLY A 28 3.84 15.15 -0.08
C GLY A 28 4.61 13.85 -0.06
N ALA A 29 5.66 13.82 -0.87
CA ALA A 29 6.62 12.73 -0.90
C ALA A 29 8.01 13.32 -1.16
N VAL A 30 8.99 12.82 -0.43
CA VAL A 30 10.41 13.17 -0.61
C VAL A 30 11.21 11.89 -0.76
N TRP A 31 12.36 11.97 -1.44
CA TRP A 31 13.31 10.87 -1.44
C TRP A 31 13.79 10.62 -0.02
N THR A 32 13.76 9.35 0.42
CA THR A 32 14.21 8.97 1.75
C THR A 32 15.68 9.31 1.89
N ARG A 33 15.98 10.10 2.92
CA ARG A 33 17.33 10.53 3.32
C ARG A 33 17.48 10.23 4.80
N GLU A 34 18.72 10.27 5.29
CA GLU A 34 18.95 10.15 6.74
C GLU A 34 18.30 11.32 7.48
N GLU A 35 18.60 12.54 7.05
CA GLU A 35 18.11 13.77 7.68
C GLU A 35 16.94 14.39 6.91
N TRP A 36 15.86 14.69 7.63
CA TRP A 36 14.73 15.49 7.15
C TRP A 36 15.00 16.98 7.37
N LYS A 37 14.59 17.81 6.42
CA LYS A 37 14.70 19.27 6.48
C LYS A 37 13.32 19.89 6.78
N PRO A 38 13.09 20.41 7.99
CA PRO A 38 11.88 21.18 8.31
C PRO A 38 11.65 22.32 7.31
N GLY A 39 10.39 22.60 6.97
CA GLY A 39 10.01 23.66 6.04
C GLY A 39 10.16 23.27 4.55
N SER A 40 11.18 22.51 4.16
CA SER A 40 11.30 22.02 2.78
C SER A 40 10.68 20.64 2.58
N ASP A 41 10.95 19.71 3.48
CA ASP A 41 10.48 18.32 3.35
C ASP A 41 9.10 18.14 4.00
N ILE A 42 8.84 18.92 5.08
CA ILE A 42 7.56 19.02 5.77
C ILE A 42 7.28 20.53 5.95
N PRO A 43 6.54 21.16 5.03
CA PRO A 43 6.35 22.62 5.01
C PRO A 43 5.71 23.21 6.27
N ASP A 44 4.73 22.49 6.84
CA ASP A 44 3.87 22.99 7.92
C ASP A 44 4.19 22.34 9.28
N LEU A 45 5.45 21.95 9.53
CA LEU A 45 5.82 21.24 10.77
C LEU A 45 5.53 22.08 12.03
N ASP A 46 5.60 23.41 11.94
CA ASP A 46 5.41 24.30 13.09
C ASP A 46 3.97 24.32 13.64
N VAL A 47 2.99 23.87 12.86
CA VAL A 47 1.57 23.77 13.28
C VAL A 47 1.15 22.33 13.61
N VAL A 48 2.10 21.38 13.60
CA VAL A 48 1.87 19.98 13.93
C VAL A 48 1.94 19.80 15.44
N GLU A 49 0.88 19.22 16.01
CA GLU A 49 0.83 18.90 17.45
C GLU A 49 1.17 17.44 17.71
N THR A 50 0.79 16.55 16.80
CA THR A 50 0.95 15.10 16.96
C THR A 50 1.38 14.47 15.65
N VAL A 51 2.27 13.47 15.74
CA VAL A 51 2.79 12.73 14.59
C VAL A 51 2.50 11.25 14.74
N ARG A 52 2.10 10.59 13.65
CA ARG A 52 2.02 9.13 13.53
C ARG A 52 3.00 8.65 12.47
N ILE A 53 3.74 7.59 12.74
CA ILE A 53 4.85 7.11 11.91
C ILE A 53 4.69 5.62 11.60
N SER A 54 4.62 5.30 10.31
CA SER A 54 4.97 4.01 9.73
C SER A 54 6.41 4.10 9.20
N SER A 55 7.27 3.12 9.49
CA SER A 55 8.64 3.12 8.95
C SER A 55 9.17 1.70 8.71
N VAL A 56 9.56 1.44 7.47
CA VAL A 56 10.35 0.26 7.06
C VAL A 56 11.77 0.63 6.63
N ALA A 57 12.14 1.89 6.82
CA ALA A 57 13.47 2.41 6.55
C ALA A 57 14.50 1.90 7.57
N ARG A 58 15.77 2.25 7.33
CA ARG A 58 16.86 1.97 8.28
C ARG A 58 16.56 2.60 9.63
N ARG A 59 16.94 1.90 10.70
CA ARG A 59 16.76 2.36 12.09
C ARG A 59 17.34 3.76 12.35
N SER A 60 18.43 4.13 11.67
CA SER A 60 19.02 5.47 11.77
C SER A 60 18.07 6.57 11.30
N VAL A 61 17.34 6.35 10.20
CA VAL A 61 16.37 7.32 9.65
C VAL A 61 15.24 7.56 10.64
N LEU A 62 14.68 6.48 11.20
CA LEU A 62 13.62 6.59 12.21
C LEU A 62 14.12 7.32 13.47
N ALA A 63 15.28 6.94 13.99
CA ALA A 63 15.85 7.57 15.18
C ALA A 63 16.13 9.07 14.99
N GLN A 64 16.63 9.47 13.82
CA GLN A 64 16.83 10.89 13.50
C GLN A 64 15.50 11.63 13.35
N THR A 65 14.49 10.99 12.76
CA THR A 65 13.13 11.55 12.66
C THR A 65 12.51 11.76 14.04
N GLU A 66 12.59 10.77 14.93
CA GLU A 66 12.13 10.89 16.32
C GLU A 66 12.88 12.00 17.07
N SER A 67 14.20 12.09 16.89
CA SER A 67 15.02 13.14 17.51
C SER A 67 14.63 14.54 17.01
N LEU A 68 14.32 14.69 15.73
CA LEU A 68 13.87 15.97 15.16
C LEU A 68 12.53 16.41 15.75
N LEU A 69 11.62 15.45 15.99
CA LEU A 69 10.25 15.72 16.42
C LEU A 69 10.11 15.90 17.93
N LYS A 70 11.00 15.30 18.74
CA LYS A 70 10.90 15.20 20.20
C LYS A 70 10.57 16.52 20.91
N ASP A 71 11.17 17.63 20.48
CA ASP A 71 10.99 18.94 21.11
C ASP A 71 10.09 19.90 20.28
N ARG A 72 9.53 19.40 19.17
CA ARG A 72 8.70 20.20 18.24
C ARG A 72 7.22 19.88 18.32
N VAL A 73 6.87 18.66 18.71
CA VAL A 73 5.48 18.18 18.74
C VAL A 73 5.14 17.64 20.12
N ARG A 74 3.86 17.69 20.48
CA ARG A 74 3.36 17.22 21.78
C ARG A 74 3.48 15.70 21.93
N SER A 75 3.28 14.94 20.85
CA SER A 75 3.37 13.48 20.90
C SER A 75 3.75 12.86 19.55
N VAL A 76 4.44 11.73 19.62
CA VAL A 76 4.85 10.91 18.47
C VAL A 76 4.41 9.48 18.70
N HIS A 77 3.65 8.92 17.76
CA HIS A 77 3.21 7.53 17.76
C HIS A 77 3.92 6.77 16.65
N VAL A 78 4.70 5.76 17.02
CA VAL A 78 5.41 4.91 16.05
C VAL A 78 4.73 3.55 15.99
N ALA A 79 4.18 3.23 14.82
CA ALA A 79 3.56 1.94 14.57
C ALA A 79 4.59 0.81 14.59
N ARG A 80 4.14 -0.38 15.00
CA ARG A 80 4.93 -1.61 14.97
C ARG A 80 4.05 -2.77 14.57
N SER A 81 4.61 -3.70 13.81
CA SER A 81 3.97 -4.99 13.57
C SER A 81 3.96 -5.80 14.86
N CYS A 82 2.79 -6.29 15.24
CA CYS A 82 2.55 -7.04 16.47
C CYS A 82 1.80 -8.34 16.16
N HIS A 83 1.65 -9.20 17.17
CA HIS A 83 0.95 -10.47 17.03
C HIS A 83 -0.55 -10.28 16.72
N GLU A 84 -1.18 -9.29 17.33
CA GLU A 84 -2.59 -8.99 17.12
C GLU A 84 -2.85 -7.49 17.31
N ALA A 85 -3.71 -6.92 16.47
CA ALA A 85 -4.24 -5.57 16.64
C ALA A 85 -5.60 -5.45 15.93
N LEU A 86 -6.53 -4.69 16.52
CA LEU A 86 -7.81 -4.34 15.92
C LEU A 86 -8.58 -5.55 15.37
N GLY A 87 -8.56 -6.67 16.10
CA GLY A 87 -9.24 -7.91 15.71
C GLY A 87 -8.54 -8.69 14.58
N VAL A 88 -7.32 -8.31 14.18
CA VAL A 88 -6.51 -9.06 13.21
C VAL A 88 -5.35 -9.76 13.92
N THR A 89 -5.23 -11.08 13.75
CA THR A 89 -4.06 -11.86 14.14
C THR A 89 -3.08 -11.93 12.98
N ASN A 90 -1.83 -11.55 13.23
CA ASN A 90 -0.76 -11.50 12.24
C ASN A 90 -0.32 -12.91 11.81
N GLY A 91 -0.26 -13.14 10.49
CA GLY A 91 0.05 -14.44 9.90
C GLY A 91 1.53 -14.81 9.85
N TYR A 92 2.43 -13.89 10.18
CA TYR A 92 3.87 -14.17 10.20
C TYR A 92 4.24 -15.03 11.43
N HIS A 93 5.12 -16.01 11.22
CA HIS A 93 5.72 -16.78 12.32
C HIS A 93 6.45 -15.89 13.35
N GLU A 94 7.10 -14.83 12.86
CA GLU A 94 7.68 -13.77 13.67
C GLU A 94 6.95 -12.45 13.35
N PRO A 95 5.86 -12.09 14.07
CA PRO A 95 5.02 -10.94 13.75
C PRO A 95 5.78 -9.62 13.58
N GLY A 96 6.84 -9.42 14.37
CA GLY A 96 7.71 -8.24 14.30
C GLY A 96 8.53 -8.10 13.02
N ARG A 97 8.57 -9.13 12.15
CA ARG A 97 9.24 -9.08 10.84
C ARG A 97 8.33 -8.66 9.69
N LEU A 98 7.02 -8.59 9.89
CA LEU A 98 6.12 -8.03 8.88
C LEU A 98 6.44 -6.55 8.73
N GLY A 99 6.58 -6.06 7.48
CA GLY A 99 6.73 -4.63 7.22
C GLY A 99 5.57 -3.85 7.83
N VAL A 100 5.87 -2.77 8.58
CA VAL A 100 4.83 -2.03 9.31
C VAL A 100 3.86 -1.33 8.35
N ASP A 101 4.33 -0.91 7.19
CA ASP A 101 3.51 -0.38 6.09
C ASP A 101 2.44 -1.41 5.64
N ARG A 102 2.86 -2.66 5.41
CA ARG A 102 1.97 -3.78 5.07
C ARG A 102 1.02 -4.07 6.22
N TRP A 103 1.51 -4.07 7.47
CA TRP A 103 0.67 -4.29 8.63
C TRP A 103 -0.41 -3.21 8.77
N MET A 104 -0.08 -1.94 8.56
CA MET A 104 -1.05 -0.85 8.56
C MET A 104 -2.08 -1.01 7.43
N GLY A 105 -1.65 -1.41 6.23
CA GLY A 105 -2.55 -1.72 5.12
C GLY A 105 -3.52 -2.86 5.43
N VAL A 106 -3.01 -3.95 6.02
CA VAL A 106 -3.78 -5.11 6.49
C VAL A 106 -4.86 -4.69 7.49
N LEU A 107 -4.49 -3.90 8.49
CA LEU A 107 -5.42 -3.41 9.50
C LEU A 107 -6.48 -2.49 8.90
N ALA A 108 -6.09 -1.54 8.04
CA ALA A 108 -7.01 -0.64 7.37
C ALA A 108 -8.03 -1.39 6.51
N GLY A 109 -7.57 -2.37 5.73
CA GLY A 109 -8.44 -3.18 4.88
C GLY A 109 -9.44 -4.01 5.68
N TYR A 110 -9.00 -4.61 6.78
CA TYR A 110 -9.88 -5.36 7.67
C TYR A 110 -10.88 -4.46 8.39
N GLN A 111 -10.46 -3.30 8.91
CA GLN A 111 -11.37 -2.36 9.57
C GLN A 111 -12.43 -1.81 8.60
N LEU A 112 -12.09 -1.65 7.33
CA LEU A 112 -13.00 -1.16 6.31
C LEU A 112 -13.99 -2.23 5.82
N ALA A 113 -13.55 -3.48 5.67
CA ALA A 113 -14.31 -4.50 4.93
C ALA A 113 -14.56 -5.82 5.69
N GLY A 114 -14.00 -6.01 6.88
CA GLY A 114 -14.09 -7.24 7.68
C GLY A 114 -13.33 -8.46 7.14
N ALA A 115 -12.80 -8.35 5.92
CA ALA A 115 -11.88 -9.25 5.24
C ALA A 115 -11.37 -8.53 3.99
N SER A 116 -10.13 -8.80 3.53
CA SER A 116 -9.60 -8.09 2.36
C SER A 116 -8.38 -8.77 1.74
N CYS A 117 -8.18 -8.53 0.44
CA CYS A 117 -6.90 -8.61 -0.23
C CYS A 117 -6.37 -7.18 -0.42
N THR A 118 -5.24 -6.84 0.20
CA THR A 118 -4.62 -5.51 0.07
C THR A 118 -3.43 -5.60 -0.87
N VAL A 119 -3.38 -4.74 -1.88
CA VAL A 119 -2.30 -4.65 -2.86
C VAL A 119 -1.65 -3.27 -2.76
N ASP A 120 -0.37 -3.18 -2.40
CA ASP A 120 0.40 -1.91 -2.49
C ASP A 120 1.30 -1.96 -3.71
N CYS A 121 1.07 -1.08 -4.68
CA CYS A 121 1.86 -0.88 -5.89
C CYS A 121 2.88 0.26 -5.68
N GLY A 122 3.88 0.01 -4.83
CA GLY A 122 4.94 0.95 -4.50
C GLY A 122 6.29 0.57 -5.11
N SER A 123 7.37 0.82 -4.37
CA SER A 123 8.73 0.39 -4.78
C SER A 123 8.84 -1.13 -4.92
N ALA A 124 8.09 -1.85 -4.09
CA ALA A 124 7.72 -3.24 -4.27
C ALA A 124 6.20 -3.31 -4.48
N ILE A 125 5.74 -4.35 -5.18
CA ILE A 125 4.32 -4.73 -5.13
C ILE A 125 4.15 -5.70 -3.97
N THR A 126 3.27 -5.39 -3.02
CA THR A 126 2.95 -6.29 -1.91
C THR A 126 1.48 -6.70 -1.98
N ILE A 127 1.18 -7.95 -1.62
CA ILE A 127 -0.18 -8.49 -1.65
C ILE A 127 -0.42 -9.25 -0.35
N ASP A 128 -1.35 -8.81 0.48
CA ASP A 128 -1.66 -9.41 1.78
C ASP A 128 -3.13 -9.81 1.87
N PHE A 129 -3.41 -10.88 2.61
CA PHE A 129 -4.75 -11.46 2.71
C PHE A 129 -5.21 -11.55 4.16
N VAL A 130 -6.40 -11.04 4.45
CA VAL A 130 -7.07 -11.18 5.75
C VAL A 130 -8.42 -11.84 5.52
N LEU A 131 -8.63 -12.96 6.19
CA LEU A 131 -9.89 -13.71 6.12
C LEU A 131 -10.97 -13.09 7.01
N PRO A 132 -12.25 -13.44 6.77
CA PRO A 132 -13.30 -13.24 7.76
C PRO A 132 -12.86 -13.80 9.12
N GLY A 133 -13.12 -13.04 10.19
CA GLY A 133 -12.64 -13.38 11.54
C GLY A 133 -11.21 -12.92 11.86
N GLY A 134 -10.54 -12.21 10.94
CA GLY A 134 -9.32 -11.45 11.26
C GLY A 134 -8.03 -12.24 11.16
N ARG A 135 -8.03 -13.44 10.57
CA ARG A 135 -6.79 -14.18 10.34
C ARG A 135 -6.05 -13.60 9.12
N HIS A 136 -4.93 -12.91 9.34
CA HIS A 136 -3.99 -12.58 8.27
C HIS A 136 -3.24 -13.84 7.85
N LEU A 137 -3.20 -14.12 6.54
CA LEU A 137 -2.55 -15.32 5.99
C LEU A 137 -1.06 -15.12 5.69
N GLY A 138 -0.56 -13.90 5.82
CA GLY A 138 0.68 -13.46 5.19
C GLY A 138 0.41 -12.87 3.80
N GLY A 139 1.44 -12.90 2.96
CA GLY A 139 1.38 -12.23 1.67
C GLY A 139 2.60 -12.44 0.79
N TYR A 140 2.62 -11.72 -0.32
CA TYR A 140 3.63 -11.80 -1.37
C TYR A 140 4.35 -10.46 -1.51
N ILE A 141 5.63 -10.50 -1.87
CA ILE A 141 6.42 -9.32 -2.22
C ILE A 141 7.03 -9.57 -3.60
N LEU A 142 6.74 -8.66 -4.53
CA LEU A 142 7.26 -8.66 -5.90
C LEU A 142 8.03 -7.35 -6.15
N PRO A 143 8.99 -7.31 -7.08
CA PRO A 143 9.57 -6.05 -7.50
C PRO A 143 8.48 -5.12 -8.10
N GLY A 144 8.51 -3.84 -7.73
CA GLY A 144 7.62 -2.84 -8.34
C GLY A 144 7.99 -2.55 -9.80
N LEU A 145 7.14 -1.81 -10.52
CA LEU A 145 7.34 -1.56 -11.97
C LEU A 145 8.69 -0.89 -12.24
N ARG A 146 9.02 0.14 -11.45
CA ARG A 146 10.32 0.84 -11.53
C ARG A 146 11.49 -0.10 -11.24
N LEU A 147 11.40 -0.93 -10.20
CA LEU A 147 12.49 -1.84 -9.80
C LEU A 147 12.72 -2.93 -10.86
N MET A 148 11.66 -3.52 -11.41
CA MET A 148 11.76 -4.47 -12.53
C MET A 148 12.49 -3.84 -13.72
N LYS A 149 12.15 -2.59 -14.03
CA LYS A 149 12.79 -1.87 -15.12
C LYS A 149 14.26 -1.58 -14.88
N GLU A 150 14.60 -1.13 -13.68
CA GLU A 150 15.98 -0.88 -13.26
C GLU A 150 16.83 -2.16 -13.33
N SER A 151 16.22 -3.32 -13.01
CA SER A 151 16.92 -4.61 -13.02
C SER A 151 17.41 -5.04 -14.42
N LEU A 152 16.77 -4.56 -15.49
CA LEU A 152 17.12 -4.89 -16.88
C LEU A 152 18.37 -4.14 -17.38
N LYS A 153 18.92 -3.19 -16.61
CA LYS A 153 20.15 -2.44 -16.93
C LYS A 153 20.17 -1.79 -18.32
N LEU A 154 19.00 -1.47 -18.87
CA LEU A 154 18.87 -0.70 -20.10
C LEU A 154 19.31 0.73 -19.76
N GLY A 155 20.30 1.28 -20.46
CA GLY A 155 20.94 2.58 -20.12
C GLY A 155 20.01 3.80 -20.12
N THR A 156 20.40 4.91 -20.74
CA THR A 156 19.70 6.23 -20.67
C THR A 156 18.28 6.29 -21.26
N ARG A 157 17.65 5.16 -21.63
CA ARG A 157 16.28 5.08 -22.18
C ARG A 157 15.24 4.74 -21.10
N ASN A 158 15.29 5.43 -19.97
CA ASN A 158 14.36 5.19 -18.88
C ASN A 158 13.01 5.90 -19.11
N VAL A 159 12.19 5.42 -20.07
CA VAL A 159 10.85 5.98 -20.35
C VAL A 159 9.80 5.37 -19.42
N ALA A 160 9.31 6.12 -18.43
CA ALA A 160 8.27 5.65 -17.51
C ALA A 160 7.08 5.03 -18.27
N ILE A 161 6.44 4.02 -17.69
CA ILE A 161 5.13 3.58 -18.18
C ILE A 161 4.19 4.75 -17.91
N ASP A 162 3.59 5.29 -18.97
CA ASP A 162 2.69 6.42 -18.85
C ASP A 162 1.44 5.98 -18.07
N PRO A 163 1.09 6.66 -16.95
CA PRO A 163 -0.12 6.40 -16.19
C PRO A 163 -1.41 6.38 -17.02
N ASP A 164 -1.42 7.11 -18.13
CA ASP A 164 -2.57 7.24 -19.01
C ASP A 164 -2.55 6.26 -20.19
N SER A 165 -1.50 5.43 -20.37
CA SER A 165 -1.44 4.35 -21.38
C SER A 165 -2.55 3.32 -21.22
N GLU A 166 -3.26 3.01 -22.31
CA GLU A 166 -4.32 2.00 -22.31
C GLU A 166 -3.82 0.61 -21.90
N ALA A 167 -4.58 -0.09 -21.05
CA ALA A 167 -4.19 -1.43 -20.60
C ALA A 167 -4.04 -2.40 -21.77
N ASP A 168 -4.94 -2.33 -22.73
CA ASP A 168 -4.91 -3.20 -23.92
C ASP A 168 -3.66 -2.95 -24.77
N GLU A 169 -3.17 -1.72 -24.83
CA GLU A 169 -1.90 -1.40 -25.49
C GLU A 169 -0.72 -2.05 -24.76
N LEU A 170 -0.69 -1.94 -23.43
CA LEU A 170 0.36 -2.51 -22.59
C LEU A 170 0.33 -4.05 -22.52
N LEU A 171 -0.80 -4.68 -22.88
CA LEU A 171 -0.94 -6.13 -22.96
C LEU A 171 -0.59 -6.69 -24.36
N ALA A 172 -0.50 -5.84 -25.38
CA ALA A 172 -0.10 -6.26 -26.72
C ALA A 172 1.42 -6.53 -26.80
N PRO A 173 1.89 -7.41 -27.70
CA PRO A 173 3.32 -7.57 -27.93
C PRO A 173 3.97 -6.25 -28.38
N GLY A 174 5.00 -5.81 -27.65
CA GLY A 174 5.75 -4.60 -28.00
C GLY A 174 6.50 -4.76 -29.33
N ARG A 175 6.47 -3.73 -30.17
CA ARG A 175 7.08 -3.73 -31.51
C ARG A 175 8.42 -2.99 -31.54
N ARG A 176 8.85 -2.42 -30.41
CA ARG A 176 10.16 -1.81 -30.18
C ARG A 176 10.71 -2.27 -28.83
N THR A 177 12.03 -2.24 -28.63
CA THR A 177 12.64 -2.68 -27.35
C THR A 177 12.04 -2.01 -26.12
N VAL A 178 11.79 -0.70 -26.18
CA VAL A 178 11.19 0.04 -25.05
C VAL A 178 9.76 -0.44 -24.77
N GLU A 179 8.96 -0.68 -25.81
CA GLU A 179 7.61 -1.24 -25.68
C GLU A 179 7.67 -2.66 -25.12
N ALA A 180 8.50 -3.55 -25.69
CA ALA A 180 8.63 -4.94 -25.26
C ALA A 180 9.00 -5.03 -23.77
N VAL A 181 9.86 -4.14 -23.29
CA VAL A 181 10.23 -4.03 -21.87
C VAL A 181 9.07 -3.52 -21.04
N ASN A 182 8.46 -2.39 -21.40
CA ASN A 182 7.38 -1.79 -20.63
C ASN A 182 6.14 -2.71 -20.57
N HIS A 183 5.77 -3.31 -21.69
CA HIS A 183 4.64 -4.24 -21.80
C HIS A 183 4.93 -5.52 -21.02
N GLY A 184 6.16 -6.06 -21.12
CA GLY A 184 6.57 -7.23 -20.34
C GLY A 184 6.51 -6.99 -18.82
N ILE A 185 6.98 -5.83 -18.35
CA ILE A 185 6.94 -5.45 -16.93
C ILE A 185 5.49 -5.28 -16.45
N TYR A 186 4.68 -4.55 -17.22
CA TYR A 186 3.28 -4.36 -16.90
C TYR A 186 2.53 -5.70 -16.85
N MET A 187 2.68 -6.52 -17.89
CA MET A 187 2.05 -7.83 -18.00
C MET A 187 2.47 -8.75 -16.86
N ALA A 188 3.75 -8.75 -16.46
CA ALA A 188 4.24 -9.50 -15.31
C ALA A 188 3.55 -9.08 -14.01
N ALA A 189 3.47 -7.77 -13.73
CA ALA A 189 2.85 -7.25 -12.52
C ALA A 189 1.36 -7.60 -12.43
N VAL A 190 0.58 -7.27 -13.48
CA VAL A 190 -0.88 -7.47 -13.44
C VAL A 190 -1.25 -8.96 -13.50
N SER A 191 -0.48 -9.78 -14.23
CA SER A 191 -0.71 -11.23 -14.24
C SER A 191 -0.41 -11.85 -12.88
N ALA A 192 0.65 -11.41 -12.20
CA ALA A 192 0.96 -11.87 -10.85
C ALA A 192 -0.15 -11.50 -9.86
N VAL A 193 -0.61 -10.24 -9.85
CA VAL A 193 -1.72 -9.80 -8.96
C VAL A 193 -2.97 -10.64 -9.19
N ASN A 194 -3.40 -10.79 -10.45
CA ASN A 194 -4.59 -11.56 -10.79
C ASN A 194 -4.45 -13.06 -10.42
N ARG A 195 -3.29 -13.68 -10.71
CA ARG A 195 -3.07 -15.09 -10.45
C ARG A 195 -2.99 -15.37 -8.95
N ILE A 196 -2.23 -14.56 -8.21
CA ILE A 196 -2.07 -14.69 -6.75
C ILE A 196 -3.43 -14.55 -6.06
N TYR A 197 -4.22 -13.52 -6.40
CA TYR A 197 -5.56 -13.36 -5.84
C TYR A 197 -6.44 -14.58 -6.10
N SER A 198 -6.47 -15.05 -7.35
CA SER A 198 -7.31 -16.17 -7.75
C SER A 198 -6.92 -17.46 -7.04
N GLU A 199 -5.61 -17.77 -6.99
CA GLU A 199 -5.08 -18.97 -6.34
C GLU A 199 -5.40 -19.01 -4.83
N VAL A 200 -5.18 -17.89 -4.13
CA VAL A 200 -5.42 -17.80 -2.69
C VAL A 200 -6.92 -17.86 -2.38
N CYS A 201 -7.76 -17.13 -3.13
CA CYS A 201 -9.21 -17.14 -2.91
C CYS A 201 -9.83 -18.52 -3.19
N ASP A 202 -9.35 -19.22 -4.22
CA ASP A 202 -9.83 -20.58 -4.51
C ASP A 202 -9.40 -21.58 -3.43
N ARG A 203 -8.13 -21.53 -3.02
CA ARG A 203 -7.59 -22.40 -1.97
C ARG A 203 -8.31 -22.23 -0.63
N GLU A 204 -8.58 -20.99 -0.24
CA GLU A 204 -9.27 -20.69 1.02
C GLU A 204 -10.80 -20.77 0.90
N GLY A 205 -11.32 -20.97 -0.32
CA GLY A 205 -12.75 -21.06 -0.57
C GLY A 205 -13.51 -19.78 -0.21
N VAL A 206 -12.88 -18.62 -0.38
CA VAL A 206 -13.45 -17.31 -0.02
C VAL A 206 -12.99 -16.23 -1.00
N ALA A 207 -13.94 -15.44 -1.50
CA ALA A 207 -13.64 -14.26 -2.31
C ALA A 207 -13.51 -13.03 -1.42
N LEU A 208 -12.46 -12.25 -1.62
CA LEU A 208 -12.11 -11.12 -0.75
C LEU A 208 -12.23 -9.78 -1.49
N PRO A 209 -12.73 -8.71 -0.86
CA PRO A 209 -12.65 -7.36 -1.41
C PRO A 209 -11.19 -6.99 -1.67
N MET A 210 -10.89 -6.45 -2.85
CA MET A 210 -9.53 -6.01 -3.19
C MET A 210 -9.38 -4.50 -3.00
N LEU A 211 -8.40 -4.10 -2.20
CA LEU A 211 -8.05 -2.71 -1.96
C LEU A 211 -6.64 -2.46 -2.49
N VAL A 212 -6.47 -1.45 -3.35
CA VAL A 212 -5.22 -1.18 -4.04
C VAL A 212 -4.68 0.18 -3.60
N THR A 213 -3.40 0.26 -3.26
CA THR A 213 -2.71 1.50 -2.90
C THR A 213 -1.36 1.60 -3.60
N GLY A 214 -0.61 2.66 -3.31
CA GLY A 214 0.72 2.86 -3.87
C GLY A 214 0.74 3.85 -5.03
N GLY A 215 1.96 4.22 -5.45
CA GLY A 215 2.16 5.22 -6.51
C GLY A 215 1.78 4.70 -7.89
N ASP A 216 2.00 3.41 -8.13
CA ASP A 216 1.69 2.74 -9.39
C ASP A 216 0.26 2.13 -9.38
N ALA A 217 -0.54 2.39 -8.34
CA ALA A 217 -1.87 1.81 -8.15
C ALA A 217 -2.77 2.03 -9.38
N ARG A 218 -2.79 3.26 -9.91
CA ARG A 218 -3.61 3.64 -11.07
C ARG A 218 -3.18 2.95 -12.36
N VAL A 219 -1.89 2.65 -12.52
CA VAL A 219 -1.39 1.88 -13.67
C VAL A 219 -1.80 0.42 -13.52
N VAL A 220 -1.45 -0.19 -12.38
CA VAL A 220 -1.70 -1.62 -12.13
C VAL A 220 -3.19 -1.94 -12.13
N SER A 221 -4.04 -1.04 -11.60
CA SER A 221 -5.50 -1.20 -11.54
C SER A 221 -6.13 -1.49 -12.90
N ARG A 222 -5.58 -0.94 -13.99
CA ARG A 222 -6.15 -1.12 -15.33
C ARG A 222 -6.03 -2.56 -15.83
N GLY A 223 -5.12 -3.36 -15.26
CA GLY A 223 -4.94 -4.77 -15.59
C GLY A 223 -5.56 -5.73 -14.57
N ILE A 224 -6.12 -5.23 -13.46
CA ILE A 224 -6.80 -6.06 -12.46
C ILE A 224 -8.17 -6.48 -12.99
N ARG A 225 -8.46 -7.78 -12.97
CA ARG A 225 -9.66 -8.38 -13.58
C ARG A 225 -10.80 -8.62 -12.59
N VAL A 226 -10.62 -8.27 -11.32
CA VAL A 226 -11.62 -8.40 -10.26
C VAL A 226 -12.04 -7.02 -9.75
N PRO A 227 -13.26 -6.86 -9.19
CA PRO A 227 -13.66 -5.62 -8.56
C PRO A 227 -12.67 -5.20 -7.48
N HIS A 228 -12.21 -3.96 -7.55
CA HIS A 228 -11.23 -3.40 -6.62
C HIS A 228 -11.49 -1.91 -6.41
N ALA A 229 -10.98 -1.37 -5.30
CA ALA A 229 -11.03 0.06 -5.02
C ALA A 229 -9.62 0.59 -4.76
N ILE A 230 -9.30 1.75 -5.33
CA ILE A 230 -8.03 2.42 -5.07
C ILE A 230 -8.18 3.28 -3.81
N TRP A 231 -7.28 3.08 -2.84
CA TRP A 231 -7.22 3.84 -1.60
C TRP A 231 -5.80 4.39 -1.38
N PRO A 232 -5.47 5.58 -1.89
CA PRO A 232 -4.09 6.12 -1.84
C PRO A 232 -3.55 6.32 -0.42
N ASP A 233 -4.44 6.56 0.54
CA ASP A 233 -4.11 6.88 1.93
C ASP A 233 -4.22 5.65 2.87
N MET A 234 -4.25 4.42 2.33
CA MET A 234 -4.55 3.19 3.09
C MET A 234 -3.56 2.91 4.24
N VAL A 235 -2.26 3.13 4.03
CA VAL A 235 -1.26 2.96 5.10
C VAL A 235 -1.54 3.93 6.25
N TYR A 236 -1.87 5.18 5.93
CA TYR A 236 -2.20 6.16 6.95
C TYR A 236 -3.51 5.83 7.66
N ALA A 237 -4.51 5.27 6.96
CA ALA A 237 -5.73 4.78 7.58
C ALA A 237 -5.47 3.70 8.63
N GLY A 238 -4.46 2.84 8.42
CA GLY A 238 -4.00 1.90 9.44
C GLY A 238 -3.42 2.60 10.68
N LEU A 239 -2.66 3.69 10.47
CA LEU A 239 -2.18 4.54 11.56
C LEU A 239 -3.34 5.21 12.30
N GLU A 240 -4.38 5.66 11.59
CA GLU A 240 -5.59 6.24 12.19
C GLU A 240 -6.32 5.24 13.07
N ALA A 241 -6.48 4.01 12.60
CA ALA A 241 -7.14 2.96 13.34
C ALA A 241 -6.34 2.53 14.59
N CYS A 242 -5.00 2.49 14.49
CA CYS A 242 -4.14 2.15 15.63
C CYS A 242 -4.03 3.28 16.65
N PHE A 243 -4.00 4.53 16.18
CA PHE A 243 -3.79 5.72 16.99
C PHE A 243 -4.86 6.78 16.65
N PRO A 244 -6.11 6.60 17.14
CA PRO A 244 -7.22 7.50 16.83
C PRO A 244 -7.13 8.79 17.66
N LEU A 245 -6.89 9.90 16.98
CA LEU A 245 -6.71 11.24 17.51
C LEU A 245 -7.95 12.13 17.29
N THR A 246 -8.71 11.93 16.22
CA THR A 246 -9.94 12.71 15.93
C THR A 246 -11.21 11.98 16.36
N ALA A 247 -12.33 12.71 16.47
CA ALA A 247 -13.63 12.10 16.77
C ALA A 247 -14.10 11.14 15.66
N ALA A 248 -13.79 11.45 14.39
CA ALA A 248 -14.12 10.60 13.26
C ALA A 248 -13.35 9.27 13.32
N GLU A 249 -12.05 9.31 13.61
CA GLU A 249 -11.21 8.11 13.74
C GLU A 249 -11.68 7.21 14.89
N ARG A 250 -12.02 7.80 16.05
CA ARG A 250 -12.60 7.06 17.19
C ARG A 250 -13.95 6.42 16.86
N ALA A 251 -14.68 6.96 15.89
CA ALA A 251 -15.92 6.38 15.38
C ALA A 251 -15.68 5.37 14.23
N GLY A 252 -14.43 4.99 13.96
CA GLY A 252 -14.07 4.04 12.90
C GLY A 252 -14.10 4.62 11.48
N LYS A 253 -14.21 5.95 11.34
CA LYS A 253 -14.22 6.61 10.03
C LYS A 253 -12.81 7.03 9.64
N MET A 254 -12.18 6.22 8.77
CA MET A 254 -10.85 6.48 8.24
C MET A 254 -10.89 7.44 7.05
N ALA A 255 -9.95 8.38 6.99
CA ALA A 255 -9.91 9.40 5.95
C ALA A 255 -9.59 8.81 4.57
N GLY A 256 -10.37 9.22 3.56
CA GLY A 256 -10.20 8.76 2.18
C GLY A 256 -10.60 7.31 1.93
N ALA A 257 -11.23 6.64 2.90
CA ALA A 257 -11.70 5.26 2.74
C ALA A 257 -12.70 5.16 1.58
N PRO A 258 -12.49 4.25 0.61
CA PRO A 258 -13.44 4.00 -0.46
C PRO A 258 -14.63 3.17 0.06
N VAL A 259 -15.66 3.05 -0.76
CA VAL A 259 -16.67 1.99 -0.57
C VAL A 259 -16.00 0.65 -0.88
N PRO A 260 -16.08 -0.36 0.02
CA PRO A 260 -15.53 -1.69 -0.26
C PRO A 260 -16.14 -2.28 -1.54
N PRO A 261 -15.33 -2.78 -2.48
CA PRO A 261 -15.85 -3.43 -3.66
C PRO A 261 -16.49 -4.77 -3.28
N ALA A 262 -17.63 -5.10 -3.91
CA ALA A 262 -18.22 -6.42 -3.76
C ALA A 262 -17.28 -7.48 -4.36
N PRO A 263 -16.92 -8.54 -3.62
CA PRO A 263 -16.07 -9.60 -4.15
C PRO A 263 -16.72 -10.30 -5.35
N VAL A 264 -15.90 -10.75 -6.29
CA VAL A 264 -16.38 -11.59 -7.39
C VAL A 264 -16.75 -12.99 -6.87
N ALA A 265 -17.79 -13.61 -7.42
CA ALA A 265 -18.17 -14.97 -7.03
C ALA A 265 -17.03 -15.99 -7.26
N LEU A 266 -16.87 -16.93 -6.33
CA LEU A 266 -15.82 -17.96 -6.41
C LEU A 266 -15.90 -18.80 -7.68
N GLU A 267 -17.09 -19.06 -8.23
CA GLU A 267 -17.20 -19.81 -9.49
C GLU A 267 -16.55 -19.06 -10.66
N LYS A 268 -16.63 -17.73 -10.67
CA LYS A 268 -15.97 -16.91 -11.70
C LYS A 268 -14.45 -16.93 -11.54
N ILE A 269 -13.94 -16.94 -10.31
CA ILE A 269 -12.50 -17.09 -10.03
C ILE A 269 -12.02 -18.46 -10.56
N ARG A 270 -12.72 -19.53 -10.20
CA ARG A 270 -12.42 -20.91 -10.63
C ARG A 270 -12.48 -21.07 -12.14
N ALA A 271 -13.48 -20.49 -12.80
CA ALA A 271 -13.59 -20.52 -14.26
C ALA A 271 -12.37 -19.89 -14.93
N GLY A 272 -11.86 -18.77 -14.39
CA GLY A 272 -10.63 -18.13 -14.86
C GLY A 272 -9.38 -19.00 -14.68
N LEU A 273 -9.29 -19.74 -13.57
CA LEU A 273 -8.18 -20.67 -13.30
C LEU A 273 -8.23 -21.93 -14.18
N ALA A 274 -9.41 -22.50 -14.41
CA ALA A 274 -9.60 -23.74 -15.17
C ALA A 274 -9.15 -23.59 -16.64
N PHE A 275 -9.36 -22.42 -17.24
CA PHE A 275 -8.84 -22.10 -18.58
C PHE A 275 -7.30 -22.14 -18.66
N SER A 276 -6.60 -22.05 -17.53
CA SER A 276 -5.13 -22.14 -17.47
C SER A 276 -4.61 -23.56 -17.22
N MET A 277 -5.46 -24.52 -16.82
CA MET A 277 -5.09 -25.92 -16.59
C MET A 277 -5.35 -26.86 -17.78
N LEU A 278 -6.06 -26.36 -18.80
CA LEU A 278 -6.36 -27.09 -20.04
C LEU A 278 -5.32 -26.87 -21.16
N LEU A 279 -4.21 -26.18 -20.85
CA LEU A 279 -3.03 -25.97 -21.70
C LEU A 279 -1.81 -26.63 -21.04
#